data_AF-C5ARQ9-F1
#
_entry.id   AF-C5ARQ9-F1
#
_cell.length_a   1.000
_cell.length_b   1.000
_cell.length_c   1.000
_cell.angle_alpha   90.00
_cell.angle_beta   90.00
_cell.angle_gamma   90.00
#
_symmetry.space_group_name_H-M   'P 1'
#
loop_
_entity.id
_entity.type
_entity.pdbx_description
1 polymer ?
#
loop_
_entity_poly.entity_id
_entity_poly.type
_entity_poly.pdbx_seq_one_letter_code
_entity_poly.pdbx_strand_id
1 'polypeptide(L)'
;MPDHKHPPSPENEDGYGLHPSQVPDFPRTRAWIDQLRWCVAVMDADDRDLGFAASLLAHAVDRGGLTDKQFRYALRLVERVHALWLADVLACQRRSSAPAPQAASLSNMIPKGQA
;
A
#
# COMPACT_ATOMS: atom_id res chain seq x y z
N MET A 1 -7.21 -3.53 -45.62
CA MET A 1 -6.65 -3.86 -44.30
C MET A 1 -7.06 -2.73 -43.36
N PRO A 2 -8.12 -2.88 -42.55
CA PRO A 2 -8.52 -1.81 -41.63
C PRO A 2 -7.62 -1.83 -40.39
N ASP A 3 -6.92 -0.72 -40.16
CA ASP A 3 -6.15 -0.45 -38.94
C ASP A 3 -7.06 -0.50 -37.71
N HIS A 4 -6.89 -1.53 -36.88
CA HIS A 4 -7.46 -1.57 -35.54
C HIS A 4 -6.63 -0.67 -34.62
N LYS A 5 -6.96 0.63 -34.59
CA LYS A 5 -6.55 1.51 -33.50
C LYS A 5 -7.21 1.01 -32.22
N HIS A 6 -6.44 0.31 -31.39
CA HIS A 6 -6.81 0.11 -29.99
C HIS A 6 -7.01 1.49 -29.35
N PRO A 7 -8.16 1.77 -28.71
CA PRO A 7 -8.25 2.92 -27.83
C PRO A 7 -7.23 2.72 -26.68
N PRO A 8 -6.55 3.78 -26.21
CA PRO A 8 -5.73 3.67 -25.03
C PRO A 8 -6.60 3.13 -23.89
N SER A 9 -6.13 2.06 -23.23
CA SER A 9 -6.74 1.60 -21.99
C SER A 9 -6.83 2.79 -21.04
N PRO A 10 -7.96 3.01 -20.35
CA PRO A 10 -7.98 3.92 -19.22
C PRO A 10 -7.08 3.30 -18.16
N GLU A 11 -5.81 3.66 -18.16
CA GLU A 11 -4.99 3.55 -16.97
C GLU A 11 -5.71 4.40 -15.94
N ASN A 12 -6.40 3.74 -15.01
CA ASN A 12 -7.05 4.42 -13.90
C ASN A 12 -5.96 5.27 -13.23
N GLU A 13 -6.18 6.58 -13.16
CA GLU A 13 -5.38 7.48 -12.31
C GLU A 13 -5.53 7.12 -10.82
N ASP A 14 -6.34 6.11 -10.50
CA ASP A 14 -6.36 5.41 -9.23
C ASP A 14 -5.09 4.55 -9.11
N GLY A 15 -4.05 5.15 -8.56
CA GLY A 15 -2.80 4.46 -8.24
C GLY A 15 -3.01 3.15 -7.46
N TYR A 16 -1.98 2.31 -7.43
CA TYR A 16 -1.99 1.04 -6.70
C TYR A 16 -2.32 1.22 -5.21
N GLY A 17 -3.59 1.06 -4.85
CA GLY A 17 -4.05 1.00 -3.47
C GLY A 17 -4.03 -0.43 -2.95
N LEU A 18 -3.49 -0.65 -1.75
CA LEU A 18 -3.56 -1.95 -1.09
C LEU A 18 -5.02 -2.27 -0.72
N HIS A 19 -5.44 -3.52 -0.93
CA HIS A 19 -6.71 -3.97 -0.37
C HIS A 19 -6.63 -3.91 1.18
N PRO A 20 -7.69 -3.53 1.92
CA PRO A 20 -7.62 -3.38 3.38
C PRO A 20 -7.08 -4.62 4.11
N SER A 21 -7.35 -5.84 3.60
CA SER A 21 -6.83 -7.08 4.20
C SER A 21 -5.33 -7.31 3.98
N GLN A 22 -4.68 -6.52 3.13
CA GLN A 22 -3.24 -6.58 2.85
C GLN A 22 -2.47 -5.56 3.69
N VAL A 23 -3.17 -4.63 4.36
CA VAL A 23 -2.53 -3.63 5.20
C VAL A 23 -2.16 -4.28 6.53
N PRO A 24 -0.89 -4.24 6.95
CA PRO A 24 -0.45 -4.94 8.15
C PRO A 24 -0.95 -4.24 9.42
N ASP A 25 -1.35 -5.05 10.40
CA ASP A 25 -1.62 -4.57 11.76
C ASP A 25 -0.35 -4.00 12.41
N PHE A 26 -0.53 -3.08 13.36
CA PHE A 26 0.57 -2.59 14.17
C PHE A 26 1.25 -3.76 14.93
N PRO A 27 2.59 -3.88 14.87
CA PRO A 27 3.30 -5.01 15.42
C PRO A 27 3.15 -5.07 16.95
N ARG A 28 2.95 -6.30 17.46
CA ARG A 28 2.87 -6.55 18.91
C ARG A 28 4.26 -6.58 19.58
N THR A 29 5.32 -6.72 18.78
CA THR A 29 6.70 -6.77 19.26
C THR A 29 7.23 -5.36 19.53
N ARG A 30 8.22 -5.26 20.42
CA ARG A 30 8.99 -4.02 20.64
C ARG A 30 10.27 -3.96 19.80
N ALA A 31 10.41 -4.86 18.82
CA ALA A 31 11.57 -4.90 17.95
C ALA A 31 11.49 -3.75 16.94
N TRP A 32 12.53 -2.93 16.87
CA TRP A 32 12.57 -1.78 15.95
C TRP A 32 12.41 -2.16 14.48
N ILE A 33 12.93 -3.32 14.09
CA ILE A 33 12.80 -3.82 12.72
C ILE A 33 11.34 -4.00 12.36
N ASP A 34 10.52 -4.60 13.24
CA ASP A 34 9.10 -4.83 12.97
C ASP A 34 8.32 -3.53 12.93
N GLN A 35 8.59 -2.60 13.85
CA GLN A 35 7.96 -1.28 13.89
C GLN A 35 8.29 -0.44 12.66
N LEU A 36 9.55 -0.46 12.21
CA LEU A 36 9.97 0.27 11.01
C LEU A 36 9.45 -0.38 9.73
N ARG A 37 9.41 -1.71 9.65
CA ARG A 37 8.78 -2.44 8.54
C ARG A 37 7.31 -2.04 8.40
N TRP A 38 6.60 -2.02 9.52
CA TRP A 38 5.21 -1.59 9.54
C TRP A 38 5.06 -0.14 9.07
N CYS A 39 5.87 0.80 9.58
CA CYS A 39 5.82 2.20 9.14
C CYS A 39 5.99 2.33 7.63
N VAL A 40 7.03 1.72 7.06
CA VAL A 40 7.31 1.78 5.61
C VAL A 40 6.15 1.19 4.79
N ALA A 41 5.44 0.20 5.31
CA ALA A 41 4.33 -0.43 4.62
C ALA A 41 3.04 0.41 4.62
N VAL A 42 2.81 1.25 5.64
CA VAL A 42 1.55 1.99 5.82
C VAL A 42 1.64 3.48 5.54
N MET A 43 2.87 4.04 5.50
CA MET A 43 3.10 5.44 5.16
C MET A 43 2.68 5.74 3.73
N ASP A 44 2.13 6.93 3.52
CA ASP A 44 1.73 7.42 2.20
C ASP A 44 2.97 7.60 1.31
N ALA A 45 2.82 7.36 0.01
CA ALA A 45 3.93 7.42 -0.95
C ALA A 45 4.56 8.82 -1.07
N ASP A 46 3.80 9.87 -0.75
CA ASP A 46 4.22 11.26 -0.72
C ASP A 46 4.65 11.74 0.67
N ASP A 47 4.65 10.87 1.70
CA ASP A 47 5.16 11.22 3.02
C ASP A 47 6.67 11.51 2.93
N ARG A 48 7.04 12.76 3.24
CA ARG A 48 8.42 13.26 3.18
C ARG A 48 9.41 12.44 4.01
N ASP A 49 8.94 11.76 5.06
CA ASP A 49 9.80 10.98 5.95
C ASP A 49 9.92 9.52 5.50
N LEU A 50 9.21 9.08 4.45
CA LEU A 50 9.20 7.68 3.98
C LEU A 50 10.60 7.19 3.62
N GLY A 51 11.35 7.98 2.83
CA GLY A 51 12.74 7.64 2.48
C GLY A 51 13.64 7.53 3.71
N PHE A 52 13.39 8.37 4.72
CA PHE A 52 14.13 8.31 5.99
C PHE A 52 13.76 7.07 6.81
N ALA A 53 12.47 6.72 6.92
CA ALA A 53 12.00 5.48 7.55
C ALA A 53 12.63 4.24 6.90
N ALA A 54 12.66 4.20 5.56
CA ALA A 54 13.29 3.13 4.80
C ALA A 54 14.80 3.01 5.08
N SER A 55 15.50 4.15 5.19
CA SER A 55 16.92 4.17 5.54
C SER A 55 17.20 3.66 6.97
N LEU A 56 16.33 4.00 7.93
CA LEU A 56 16.41 3.49 9.30
C LEU A 56 16.17 1.98 9.35
N LEU A 57 15.20 1.49 8.57
CA LEU A 57 14.91 0.07 8.45
C LEU A 57 16.11 -0.69 7.86
N ALA A 58 16.66 -0.20 6.75
CA ALA A 58 17.83 -0.81 6.12
C ALA A 58 19.01 -0.90 7.09
N HIS A 59 19.27 0.18 7.84
CA HIS A 59 20.30 0.18 8.87
C HIS A 59 20.02 -0.82 10.00
N ALA A 60 18.79 -0.87 10.51
CA ALA A 60 18.40 -1.78 11.59
C ALA A 60 18.52 -3.25 11.18
N VAL A 61 18.21 -3.58 9.92
CA VAL A 61 18.38 -4.92 9.37
C VAL A 61 19.85 -5.29 9.21
N ASP A 62 20.70 -4.39 8.70
CA ASP A 62 22.13 -4.64 8.48
C ASP A 62 22.91 -4.74 9.80
N ARG A 63 22.61 -3.87 10.76
CA ARG A 63 23.38 -3.72 12.02
C ARG A 63 22.73 -4.40 13.23
N GLY A 64 21.54 -4.98 13.06
CA GLY A 64 20.78 -5.60 14.15
C GLY A 64 20.21 -4.60 15.16
N GLY A 65 20.17 -3.29 14.84
CA GLY A 65 19.66 -2.26 15.75
C GLY A 65 19.84 -0.83 15.26
N LEU A 66 19.44 0.11 16.11
CA LEU A 66 19.57 1.55 15.87
C LEU A 66 20.57 2.16 16.85
N THR A 67 21.27 3.21 16.41
CA THR A 67 22.03 4.09 17.32
C THR A 67 21.10 4.95 18.18
N ASP A 68 21.57 5.48 19.32
CA ASP A 68 20.76 6.34 20.20
C ASP A 68 20.18 7.58 19.52
N LYS A 69 20.89 8.13 18.53
CA LYS A 69 20.38 9.24 17.74
C LYS A 69 19.23 8.77 16.86
N GLN A 70 19.44 7.70 16.07
CA GLN A 70 18.42 7.12 15.20
C GLN A 70 17.19 6.67 15.99
N PHE A 71 17.38 6.06 17.16
CA PHE A 71 16.31 5.63 18.06
C PHE A 71 15.33 6.77 18.37
N ARG A 72 15.83 7.96 18.72
CA ARG A 72 14.97 9.11 19.04
C ARG A 72 14.17 9.60 17.83
N TYR A 73 14.71 9.46 16.63
CA TYR A 73 13.96 9.80 15.42
C TYR A 73 12.96 8.71 15.05
N ALA A 74 13.38 7.43 15.12
CA ALA A 74 12.52 6.28 14.88
C ALA A 74 11.30 6.29 15.81
N LEU A 75 11.51 6.57 17.11
CA LEU A 75 10.43 6.66 18.09
C LEU A 75 9.39 7.71 17.69
N ARG A 76 9.83 8.94 17.38
CA ARG A 76 8.91 10.01 16.96
C ARG A 76 8.18 9.69 15.66
N LEU A 77 8.87 9.02 14.74
CA LEU A 77 8.28 8.59 13.47
C LEU A 77 7.21 7.52 13.70
N VAL A 78 7.52 6.48 14.47
CA VAL A 78 6.57 5.41 14.81
C VAL A 78 5.37 5.97 15.55
N GLU A 79 5.58 6.84 16.55
CA GLU A 79 4.49 7.50 17.29
C GLU A 79 3.59 8.33 16.36
N ARG A 80 4.18 9.10 15.43
CA ARG A 80 3.42 9.86 14.43
C ARG A 80 2.58 8.95 13.53
N VAL A 81 3.20 7.94 12.92
CA VAL A 81 2.52 7.05 11.97
C VAL A 81 1.45 6.23 12.69
N HIS A 82 1.70 5.78 13.91
CA HIS A 82 0.70 5.08 14.73
C HIS A 82 -0.47 5.98 15.12
N ALA A 83 -0.23 7.25 15.44
CA ALA A 83 -1.31 8.20 15.69
C ALA A 83 -2.18 8.43 14.44
N LEU A 84 -1.57 8.55 13.25
CA LEU A 84 -2.29 8.66 11.98
C LEU A 84 -3.10 7.40 11.66
N TRP A 85 -2.51 6.23 11.91
CA TRP A 85 -3.19 4.95 11.77
C TRP A 85 -4.44 4.85 12.66
N LEU A 86 -4.32 5.20 13.94
CA LEU A 86 -5.45 5.18 14.87
C LEU A 86 -6.54 6.20 14.51
N ALA A 87 -6.19 7.27 13.80
CA ALA A 87 -7.13 8.26 13.30
C ALA A 87 -7.78 7.88 11.95
N ASP A 88 -7.40 6.74 11.36
CA ASP A 88 -7.93 6.24 10.09
C ASP A 88 -7.73 7.22 8.91
N VAL A 89 -6.61 7.96 8.91
CA VAL A 89 -6.36 9.02 7.91
C VAL A 89 -5.35 8.64 6.82
N LEU A 90 -4.63 7.52 6.98
CA LEU A 90 -3.62 7.06 6.02
C LEU A 90 -4.28 6.59 4.72
N ALA A 91 -3.62 6.81 3.59
CA ALA A 91 -4.17 6.46 2.28
C ALA A 91 -4.43 4.95 2.15
N CYS A 92 -3.58 4.12 2.76
CA CYS A 92 -3.74 2.66 2.77
C CYS A 92 -5.01 2.18 3.49
N GLN A 93 -5.60 3.00 4.36
CA GLN A 93 -6.83 2.67 5.09
C GLN A 93 -8.11 3.07 4.33
N ARG A 94 -7.98 3.97 3.34
CA ARG A 94 -9.12 4.44 2.55
C ARG A 94 -9.59 3.31 1.63
N ARG A 95 -10.82 2.83 1.86
CA ARG A 95 -11.48 1.94 0.91
C ARG A 95 -11.71 2.70 -0.39
N SER A 96 -11.05 2.28 -1.47
CA SER A 96 -11.41 2.74 -2.80
C SER A 96 -12.84 2.30 -3.06
N SER A 97 -13.77 3.26 -3.09
CA SER A 97 -15.15 3.05 -3.51
C SER A 97 -15.21 2.91 -5.02
N ALA A 98 -14.42 1.99 -5.58
CA ALA A 98 -14.60 1.61 -6.96
C ALA A 98 -15.95 0.87 -7.05
N PRO A 99 -16.88 1.26 -7.95
CA PRO A 99 -18.06 0.45 -8.19
C PRO A 99 -17.58 -0.95 -8.59
N ALA A 100 -18.15 -1.96 -7.93
CA ALA A 100 -17.83 -3.36 -8.23
C ALA A 100 -17.84 -3.58 -9.75
N PRO A 101 -16.79 -4.20 -10.33
CA PRO A 101 -16.83 -4.55 -11.74
C PRO A 101 -18.09 -5.41 -11.92
N GLN A 102 -19.05 -4.91 -12.68
CA GLN A 102 -20.23 -5.69 -13.05
C GLN A 102 -19.68 -6.95 -13.70
N ALA A 103 -19.81 -8.08 -13.00
CA ALA A 103 -19.44 -9.37 -13.53
C ALA A 103 -20.15 -9.48 -14.88
N ALA A 104 -19.40 -9.45 -15.97
CA ALA A 104 -19.95 -9.64 -17.30
C ALA A 104 -20.68 -10.98 -17.25
N SER A 105 -22.01 -10.93 -17.22
CA SER A 105 -22.85 -12.10 -17.15
C SER A 105 -22.51 -12.94 -18.38
N LEU A 106 -21.92 -14.12 -18.17
CA LEU A 106 -21.58 -15.09 -19.23
C LEU A 106 -22.83 -15.70 -19.89
N SER A 107 -24.01 -15.10 -19.70
CA SER A 107 -25.30 -15.61 -20.18
C SER A 107 -25.54 -15.41 -21.69
N ASN A 108 -24.62 -14.78 -22.43
CA ASN A 108 -24.79 -14.50 -23.86
C ASN A 108 -23.82 -15.26 -24.78
N MET A 109 -23.48 -16.51 -24.45
CA MET A 109 -22.94 -17.43 -25.47
C MET A 109 -24.11 -18.06 -26.25
N ILE A 110 -24.45 -17.44 -27.38
CA ILE A 110 -25.25 -18.09 -28.43
C ILE A 110 -24.30 -19.06 -29.17
N PRO A 111 -24.49 -20.39 -29.12
CA PRO A 111 -23.71 -21.29 -29.96
C PRO A 111 -24.15 -21.11 -31.41
N LYS A 112 -23.26 -20.56 -32.25
CA LYS A 112 -23.39 -20.66 -33.71
C LYS A 112 -23.15 -22.12 -34.11
N GLY A 113 -24.22 -22.82 -34.46
CA GLY A 113 -24.13 -24.19 -34.97
C GLY A 113 -25.49 -24.87 -35.04
N GLN A 114 -26.38 -24.39 -35.91
CA GLN A 114 -27.45 -25.21 -36.46
C GLN A 114 -27.19 -25.36 -37.95
N ALA A 115 -26.97 -26.62 -38.34
CA ALA A 115 -26.92 -27.09 -39.72
C ALA A 115 -28.34 -27.30 -40.26
#